data_AF-A0A673LK10-F1
#
_entry.id   AF-A0A673LK10-F1
#
_cell.length_a   1.000
_cell.length_b   1.000
_cell.length_c   1.000
_cell.angle_alpha   90.00
_cell.angle_beta   90.00
_cell.angle_gamma   90.00
#
_symmetry.space_group_name_H-M   'P 1'
#
loop_
_entity.id
_entity.type
_entity.pdbx_description
1 polymer ?
#
loop_
_entity_poly.entity_id
_entity_poly.type
_entity_poly.pdbx_seq_one_letter_code
_entity_poly.pdbx_strand_id
1 'polypeptide(L)'
;FFLMSDCSSSGSDEDLDPEIELLDELGGTLSKWTNYIHGWQDRWIVLKGNILSYYRSADEKEFGCRGSVCLGKAVITPHEFDECRFDISVNDSIWYLRAEHPLLRQQWIDTIELHKVSPSEAAKPLDKLQLSSSVFLIVSDQVWVAEPDWCFRNAHDLTFQRLLFVQSDTFPLFFVTGPVDSLMVVLFFPERLYFLLKQFIVCPLGIDFKGEAITFKATTAGILSTLSHCIDILVKREESWQRRLDKEIERRKRAEDAYKAALTELKKKPHYGGPDYEEGPNSLINEEEFFDAVEAALDKHDQIEEQVMIQPLLFQINEHFCKVEEMVQSHMNYSLQDVGGDANWQLVVEEGDMKVYRREVEENGIVLDPLKATHAVRGVTGHEVCHYFWGTAFRNDWETTVESFQVVETLSDKAVIIHQTHKRVWPASQRDVLYVSVIRKILSTNENDPDTWLVCNFSVDHDGYPPSARCIRAKINVAMICQTLISPPEGDKEITRDNILCKITYVANVNPGGWAPASVLRAVAKREYPKFLKRFTSYVQEKTSCEAILF
;
A
#
# COMPACT_ATOMS: atom_id res chain seq x y z
N PHE A 1 68.82 -23.01 -14.94
CA PHE A 1 70.00 -22.13 -15.03
C PHE A 1 69.47 -20.72 -15.30
N PHE A 2 69.17 -20.00 -14.23
CA PHE A 2 70.05 -18.98 -13.62
C PHE A 2 70.29 -17.80 -14.56
N LEU A 3 69.70 -16.64 -14.24
CA LEU A 3 70.35 -15.55 -13.51
C LEU A 3 69.24 -14.75 -12.79
N MET A 4 69.18 -14.63 -11.45
CA MET A 4 70.04 -13.80 -10.55
C MET A 4 69.99 -12.32 -10.97
N SER A 5 69.76 -11.32 -10.11
CA SER A 5 70.21 -11.05 -8.74
C SER A 5 69.81 -9.58 -8.45
N ASP A 6 69.72 -8.96 -7.27
CA ASP A 6 70.04 -9.22 -5.84
C ASP A 6 69.25 -8.14 -5.03
N CYS A 7 68.73 -8.41 -3.82
CA CYS A 7 69.39 -8.31 -2.50
C CYS A 7 69.85 -6.87 -2.15
N SER A 8 69.70 -6.28 -0.96
CA SER A 8 69.57 -6.80 0.41
C SER A 8 69.46 -5.63 1.42
N SER A 9 68.83 -5.90 2.58
CA SER A 9 69.08 -5.36 3.95
C SER A 9 68.80 -3.85 4.18
N SER A 10 68.42 -3.35 5.36
CA SER A 10 68.49 -3.80 6.76
C SER A 10 67.55 -2.92 7.58
N GLY A 11 66.94 -3.47 8.64
CA GLY A 11 65.98 -2.75 9.49
C GLY A 11 66.57 -1.74 10.47
N SER A 12 65.66 -0.97 11.07
CA SER A 12 65.72 -0.49 12.45
C SER A 12 64.31 -0.05 12.86
N ASP A 13 63.84 -0.65 13.95
CA ASP A 13 62.55 -0.49 14.62
C ASP A 13 62.35 0.90 15.27
N GLU A 14 61.11 1.09 15.78
CA GLU A 14 60.62 2.10 16.76
C GLU A 14 60.14 3.43 16.09
N ASP A 15 58.86 3.84 16.12
CA ASP A 15 57.80 3.72 17.13
C ASP A 15 56.41 3.53 16.48
N LEU A 16 55.69 2.48 16.90
CA LEU A 16 54.27 2.27 16.59
C LEU A 16 53.48 2.40 17.90
N ASP A 17 52.58 3.38 17.95
CA ASP A 17 51.55 3.51 19.00
C ASP A 17 50.74 2.19 19.09
N PRO A 18 50.75 1.46 20.21
CA PRO A 18 50.03 0.20 20.34
C PRO A 18 48.80 0.38 21.24
N GLU A 19 47.70 0.94 20.74
CA GLU A 19 46.43 0.91 21.50
C GLU A 19 45.17 1.20 20.67
N ILE A 20 44.93 0.41 19.63
CA ILE A 20 43.56 0.03 19.22
C ILE A 20 43.61 -1.47 18.92
N GLU A 21 43.50 -2.30 19.97
CA GLU A 21 43.34 -3.74 19.79
C GLU A 21 42.14 -4.01 18.88
N LEU A 22 42.44 -4.58 17.71
CA LEU A 22 41.45 -5.14 16.80
C LEU A 22 40.69 -6.24 17.55
N LEU A 23 39.40 -6.02 17.80
CA LEU A 23 38.51 -7.14 18.01
C LEU A 23 38.47 -7.94 16.69
N ASP A 24 39.00 -9.17 16.72
CA ASP A 24 39.08 -10.07 15.58
C ASP A 24 37.71 -10.32 14.95
N GLU A 25 37.65 -10.35 13.62
CA GLU A 25 36.42 -10.68 12.87
C GLU A 25 36.04 -12.14 13.13
N LEU A 26 35.01 -12.37 13.97
CA LEU A 26 34.47 -13.71 14.20
C LEU A 26 33.48 -14.05 13.07
N GLY A 27 33.81 -15.07 12.27
CA GLY A 27 32.95 -15.61 11.22
C GLY A 27 32.64 -17.09 11.44
N GLY A 28 31.39 -17.49 11.25
CA GLY A 28 31.00 -18.89 11.33
C GLY A 28 29.58 -19.17 10.85
N THR A 29 29.28 -20.45 10.62
CA THR A 29 27.94 -20.88 10.19
C THR A 29 27.04 -21.09 11.39
N LEU A 30 25.87 -20.43 11.41
CA LEU A 30 24.79 -20.68 12.35
C LEU A 30 23.52 -21.02 11.59
N SER A 31 22.69 -21.90 12.14
CA SER A 31 21.36 -22.12 11.59
C SER A 31 20.47 -20.97 12.05
N LYS A 32 20.05 -20.13 11.10
CA LYS A 32 19.17 -18.99 11.34
C LYS A 32 17.74 -19.36 10.95
N TRP A 33 16.77 -19.05 11.80
CA TRP A 33 15.37 -19.15 11.39
C TRP A 33 15.07 -18.08 10.34
N THR A 34 14.52 -18.52 9.20
CA THR A 34 14.23 -17.64 8.07
C THR A 34 12.74 -17.34 7.97
N ASN A 35 11.91 -18.37 7.89
CA ASN A 35 10.45 -18.29 7.88
C ASN A 35 9.84 -19.70 8.08
N TYR A 36 8.51 -19.81 8.16
CA TYR A 36 7.82 -21.10 8.30
C TYR A 36 7.94 -22.03 7.08
N ILE A 37 8.35 -21.53 5.92
CA ILE A 37 8.45 -22.31 4.67
C ILE A 37 9.82 -23.02 4.59
N HIS A 38 10.90 -22.30 4.89
CA HIS A 38 12.27 -22.79 4.80
C HIS A 38 12.84 -23.17 6.18
N GLY A 39 12.19 -22.74 7.25
CA GLY A 39 12.58 -23.02 8.63
C GLY A 39 13.98 -22.51 8.98
N TRP A 40 14.72 -23.36 9.68
CA TRP A 40 16.14 -23.17 10.00
C TRP A 40 16.98 -23.39 8.76
N GLN A 41 17.86 -22.45 8.47
CA GLN A 41 18.75 -22.50 7.32
C GLN A 41 20.15 -22.05 7.74
N ASP A 42 21.17 -22.73 7.23
CA ASP A 42 22.55 -22.35 7.52
C ASP A 42 22.89 -21.02 6.88
N ARG A 43 23.43 -20.12 7.69
CA ARG A 43 23.85 -18.78 7.27
C ARG A 43 25.24 -18.52 7.80
N TRP A 44 26.06 -17.91 6.95
CA TRP A 44 27.36 -17.44 7.37
C TRP A 44 27.19 -16.12 8.12
N ILE A 45 27.45 -16.14 9.42
CA ILE A 45 27.35 -15.01 10.32
C ILE A 45 28.75 -14.40 10.49
N VAL A 46 28.83 -13.07 10.45
CA VAL A 46 30.07 -12.33 10.67
C VAL A 46 29.82 -11.26 11.70
N LEU A 47 30.65 -11.26 12.75
CA LEU A 47 30.72 -10.22 13.75
C LEU A 47 31.99 -9.39 13.51
N LYS A 48 31.81 -8.09 13.28
CA LYS A 48 32.90 -7.16 13.04
C LYS A 48 32.64 -5.84 13.77
N GLY A 49 33.41 -5.57 14.81
CA GLY A 49 33.15 -4.46 15.73
C GLY A 49 31.73 -4.56 16.31
N ASN A 50 30.96 -3.46 16.26
CA ASN A 50 29.59 -3.41 16.80
C ASN A 50 28.50 -3.88 15.80
N ILE A 51 28.87 -4.54 14.69
CA ILE A 51 27.93 -4.96 13.65
C ILE A 51 27.96 -6.46 13.47
N LEU A 52 26.78 -7.08 13.56
CA LEU A 52 26.55 -8.48 13.24
C LEU A 52 25.83 -8.57 11.89
N SER A 53 26.45 -9.20 10.89
CA SER A 53 25.89 -9.38 9.55
C SER A 53 25.74 -10.86 9.20
N TYR A 54 24.85 -11.17 8.26
CA TYR A 54 24.73 -12.52 7.72
C TYR A 54 24.65 -12.58 6.20
N TYR A 55 25.14 -13.70 5.68
CA TYR A 55 25.25 -14.02 4.26
C TYR A 55 24.67 -15.41 4.01
N ARG A 56 24.42 -15.74 2.73
CA ARG A 56 23.88 -17.05 2.36
C ARG A 56 24.91 -18.16 2.63
N SER A 57 26.16 -17.91 2.32
CA SER A 57 27.32 -18.79 2.53
C SER A 57 28.59 -17.93 2.66
N ALA A 58 29.70 -18.55 3.07
CA ALA A 58 31.00 -17.87 3.17
C ALA A 58 31.47 -17.33 1.81
N ASP A 59 31.26 -18.10 0.74
CA ASP A 59 31.68 -17.76 -0.62
C ASP A 59 30.85 -16.63 -1.27
N GLU A 60 29.64 -16.38 -0.76
CA GLU A 60 28.75 -15.32 -1.27
C GLU A 60 28.95 -13.96 -0.56
N LYS A 61 30.03 -13.76 0.23
CA LYS A 61 30.32 -12.45 0.88
C LYS A 61 30.37 -11.28 -0.11
N GLU A 62 30.86 -11.53 -1.34
CA GLU A 62 31.02 -10.50 -2.40
C GLU A 62 29.69 -10.11 -3.08
N PHE A 63 28.65 -10.94 -2.98
CA PHE A 63 27.36 -10.72 -3.63
C PHE A 63 26.37 -9.90 -2.79
N GLY A 64 26.79 -9.44 -1.61
CA GLY A 64 26.06 -8.49 -0.77
C GLY A 64 25.45 -9.10 0.50
N CYS A 65 25.40 -8.27 1.54
CA CYS A 65 24.86 -8.60 2.86
C CYS A 65 23.34 -8.84 2.81
N ARG A 66 22.85 -9.92 3.44
CA ARG A 66 21.40 -10.23 3.52
C ARG A 66 20.71 -9.53 4.69
N GLY A 67 21.47 -9.09 5.67
CA GLY A 67 21.00 -8.29 6.78
C GLY A 67 22.11 -8.06 7.80
N SER A 68 22.07 -6.90 8.44
CA SER A 68 22.99 -6.51 9.50
C SER A 68 22.25 -5.85 10.66
N VAL A 69 22.76 -6.03 11.88
CA VAL A 69 22.26 -5.35 13.08
C VAL A 69 23.42 -4.68 13.79
N CYS A 70 23.16 -3.51 14.39
CA CYS A 70 24.08 -2.86 15.31
C CYS A 70 23.82 -3.37 16.73
N LEU A 71 24.85 -3.84 17.42
CA LEU A 71 24.69 -4.51 18.72
C LEU A 71 24.52 -3.54 19.90
N GLY A 72 24.76 -2.23 19.72
CA GLY A 72 24.73 -1.24 20.80
C GLY A 72 23.44 -1.19 21.63
N LYS A 73 22.30 -1.62 21.07
CA LYS A 73 21.02 -1.79 21.80
C LYS A 73 20.45 -3.21 21.72
N ALA A 74 21.26 -4.18 21.31
CA ALA A 74 20.82 -5.56 21.17
C ALA A 74 20.60 -6.22 22.53
N VAL A 75 19.50 -6.95 22.67
CA VAL A 75 19.24 -7.83 23.80
C VAL A 75 19.44 -9.26 23.31
N ILE A 76 20.32 -10.01 23.98
CA ILE A 76 20.58 -11.42 23.68
C ILE A 76 19.87 -12.26 24.73
N THR A 77 19.04 -13.20 24.28
CA THR A 77 18.23 -14.05 25.14
C THR A 77 18.53 -15.52 24.82
N PRO A 78 19.22 -16.26 25.72
CA PRO A 78 19.35 -17.71 25.60
C PRO A 78 17.99 -18.39 25.67
N HIS A 79 17.76 -19.44 24.88
CA HIS A 79 16.49 -20.17 24.93
C HIS A 79 16.43 -21.11 26.15
N GLU A 80 15.33 -21.10 26.89
CA GLU A 80 15.17 -21.84 28.16
C GLU A 80 15.27 -23.38 28.01
N PHE A 81 14.84 -23.91 26.86
CA PHE A 81 14.72 -25.36 26.63
C PHE A 81 15.60 -25.90 25.50
N ASP A 82 16.21 -25.04 24.68
CA ASP A 82 17.04 -25.47 23.55
C ASP A 82 18.46 -24.97 23.80
N GLU A 83 19.31 -25.87 24.28
CA GLU A 83 20.68 -25.58 24.68
C GLU A 83 21.57 -25.10 23.52
N CYS A 84 21.10 -25.22 22.28
CA CYS A 84 21.82 -24.73 21.10
C CYS A 84 21.29 -23.39 20.58
N ARG A 85 20.15 -22.89 21.08
CA ARG A 85 19.46 -21.71 20.55
C ARG A 85 19.65 -20.46 21.42
N PHE A 86 19.76 -19.33 20.74
CA PHE A 86 19.77 -17.99 21.33
C PHE A 86 19.16 -16.99 20.36
N ASP A 87 18.54 -15.96 20.91
CA ASP A 87 17.79 -14.97 20.14
C ASP A 87 18.40 -13.58 20.35
N ILE A 88 18.51 -12.79 19.28
CA ILE A 88 19.03 -11.41 19.32
C ILE A 88 17.90 -10.47 18.91
N SER A 89 17.49 -9.56 19.79
CA SER A 89 16.47 -8.56 19.51
C SER A 89 17.04 -7.14 19.50
N VAL A 90 16.75 -6.37 18.45
CA VAL A 90 17.10 -4.95 18.31
C VAL A 90 15.87 -4.19 17.84
N ASN A 91 15.33 -3.31 18.68
CA ASN A 91 14.05 -2.63 18.44
C ASN A 91 12.95 -3.66 18.10
N ASP A 92 12.35 -3.59 16.91
CA ASP A 92 11.30 -4.51 16.43
C ASP A 92 11.83 -5.73 15.64
N SER A 93 13.14 -5.91 15.54
CA SER A 93 13.77 -6.99 14.76
C SER A 93 14.33 -8.08 15.68
N ILE A 94 13.92 -9.33 15.47
CA ILE A 94 14.37 -10.50 16.24
C ILE A 94 15.03 -11.52 15.32
N TRP A 95 16.25 -11.92 15.65
CA TRP A 95 16.99 -12.98 14.98
C TRP A 95 17.06 -14.21 15.87
N TYR A 96 16.48 -15.31 15.40
CA TYR A 96 16.57 -16.61 16.05
C TYR A 96 17.74 -17.38 15.46
N LEU A 97 18.71 -17.75 16.29
CA LEU A 97 19.95 -18.40 15.90
C LEU A 97 20.16 -19.69 16.68
N ARG A 98 20.70 -20.70 16.00
CA ARG A 98 21.05 -21.99 16.60
C ARG A 98 22.48 -22.35 16.21
N ALA A 99 23.29 -22.63 17.21
CA ALA A 99 24.63 -23.18 17.03
C ALA A 99 24.59 -24.71 16.88
N GLU A 100 25.68 -25.30 16.42
CA GLU A 100 25.78 -26.75 16.26
C GLU A 100 25.72 -27.49 17.60
N HIS A 101 26.27 -26.89 18.66
CA HIS A 101 26.33 -27.47 20.00
C HIS A 101 26.36 -26.37 21.10
N PRO A 102 26.04 -26.70 22.37
CA PRO A 102 25.86 -25.70 23.43
C PRO A 102 27.11 -24.87 23.76
N LEU A 103 28.31 -25.45 23.64
CA LEU A 103 29.56 -24.71 23.86
C LEU A 103 29.76 -23.61 22.82
N LEU A 104 29.50 -23.92 21.54
CA LEU A 104 29.57 -22.95 20.45
C LEU A 104 28.50 -21.87 20.60
N ARG A 105 27.29 -22.23 21.06
CA ARG A 105 26.26 -21.24 21.42
C ARG A 105 26.80 -20.25 22.46
N GLN A 106 27.39 -20.75 23.54
CA GLN A 106 27.92 -19.89 24.61
C GLN A 106 29.05 -19.00 24.10
N GLN A 107 29.98 -19.55 23.31
CA GLN A 107 31.05 -18.78 22.67
C GLN A 107 30.52 -17.63 21.82
N TRP A 108 29.46 -17.85 21.02
CA TRP A 108 28.82 -16.79 20.24
C TRP A 108 28.18 -15.72 21.13
N ILE A 109 27.46 -16.11 22.17
CA ILE A 109 26.84 -15.17 23.12
C ILE A 109 27.92 -14.31 23.79
N ASP A 110 28.94 -14.93 24.38
CA ASP A 110 30.01 -14.24 25.10
C ASP A 110 30.75 -13.26 24.17
N THR A 111 31.03 -13.68 22.93
CA THR A 111 31.72 -12.81 21.96
C THR A 111 30.83 -11.64 21.52
N ILE A 112 29.53 -11.88 21.29
CA ILE A 112 28.58 -10.83 20.94
C ILE A 112 28.40 -9.82 22.09
N GLU A 113 28.32 -10.30 23.33
CA GLU A 113 28.24 -9.43 24.52
C GLU A 113 29.51 -8.61 24.70
N LEU A 114 30.68 -9.19 24.45
CA LEU A 114 31.95 -8.45 24.46
C LEU A 114 31.96 -7.34 23.40
N HIS A 115 31.46 -7.61 22.19
CA HIS A 115 31.43 -6.64 21.10
C HIS A 115 30.31 -5.59 21.21
N LYS A 116 29.30 -5.85 22.05
CA LYS A 116 28.29 -4.86 22.44
C LYS A 116 28.89 -3.76 23.33
N VAL A 117 30.00 -4.05 24.02
CA VAL A 117 30.68 -3.15 24.97
C VAL A 117 32.06 -2.76 24.41
N SER A 118 32.19 -1.57 23.81
CA SER A 118 33.52 -1.01 23.48
C SER A 118 33.47 0.52 23.38
N PRO A 119 34.49 1.31 23.77
CA PRO A 119 35.50 1.15 24.82
C PRO A 119 35.48 2.37 25.78
N SER A 120 34.32 2.79 26.31
CA SER A 120 34.24 3.94 27.24
C SER A 120 34.01 3.57 28.71
N GLU A 121 33.83 2.29 29.05
CA GLU A 121 33.42 1.88 30.41
C GLU A 121 34.23 0.72 31.01
N ALA A 122 35.23 0.17 30.31
CA ALA A 122 36.03 -0.96 30.78
C ALA A 122 37.21 -0.58 31.70
N ALA A 123 37.12 0.55 32.42
CA ALA A 123 38.15 0.94 33.38
C ALA A 123 37.54 1.54 34.65
N LYS A 124 37.02 0.69 35.55
CA LYS A 124 37.16 0.92 37.01
C LYS A 124 37.26 -0.42 37.75
N PRO A 125 38.34 -0.65 38.52
CA PRO A 125 38.49 -1.84 39.34
C PRO A 125 37.67 -1.73 40.64
N LEU A 126 37.40 -2.90 41.20
CA LEU A 126 36.69 -3.16 42.45
C LEU A 126 37.51 -2.67 43.67
N ASP A 127 36.99 -1.74 44.48
CA ASP A 127 37.03 -1.82 45.96
C ASP A 127 36.29 -0.67 46.70
N LYS A 128 35.52 -1.09 47.72
CA LYS A 128 35.19 -0.44 49.03
C LYS A 128 34.17 0.71 49.16
N LEU A 129 33.02 0.32 49.72
CA LEU A 129 32.29 0.90 50.89
C LEU A 129 32.49 2.39 51.23
N GLN A 130 31.41 3.18 51.19
CA GLN A 130 30.86 3.89 52.36
C GLN A 130 29.48 4.53 52.10
N LEU A 131 28.68 4.58 53.17
CA LEU A 131 27.29 5.03 53.25
C LEU A 131 27.12 6.54 52.98
N SER A 132 25.91 6.93 52.55
CA SER A 132 24.96 7.75 53.34
C SER A 132 24.19 8.80 52.52
N SER A 133 22.85 8.68 52.63
CA SER A 133 21.85 9.73 52.89
C SER A 133 21.51 10.82 51.86
N SER A 134 20.20 10.82 51.53
CA SER A 134 19.26 11.97 51.56
C SER A 134 19.30 13.04 50.46
N VAL A 135 18.25 13.84 50.18
CA VAL A 135 16.77 13.82 50.08
C VAL A 135 16.43 15.13 49.29
N PHE A 136 15.22 15.22 48.70
CA PHE A 136 14.41 16.41 48.33
C PHE A 136 14.47 16.84 46.84
N LEU A 137 13.42 16.72 46.00
CA LEU A 137 12.06 17.35 45.98
C LEU A 137 12.15 18.87 45.71
N ILE A 138 11.35 19.58 44.88
CA ILE A 138 9.88 19.59 44.68
C ILE A 138 9.57 20.65 43.54
N VAL A 139 8.63 20.40 42.60
CA VAL A 139 7.34 21.16 42.32
C VAL A 139 7.43 22.37 41.36
N SER A 140 6.45 22.76 40.52
CA SER A 140 5.04 22.40 40.24
C SER A 140 4.60 22.88 38.84
N ASP A 141 3.53 22.24 38.33
CA ASP A 141 2.31 22.78 37.68
C ASP A 141 2.36 23.96 36.68
N GLN A 142 1.72 23.77 35.51
CA GLN A 142 0.26 23.96 35.39
C GLN A 142 -0.33 23.31 34.13
N VAL A 143 -1.50 22.73 34.35
CA VAL A 143 -2.47 22.09 33.44
C VAL A 143 -3.35 23.16 32.78
N TRP A 144 -3.78 22.96 31.52
CA TRP A 144 -5.19 22.99 31.07
C TRP A 144 -5.34 22.29 29.70
N VAL A 145 -6.50 21.66 29.55
CA VAL A 145 -6.93 20.64 28.59
C VAL A 145 -7.64 21.25 27.37
N ALA A 146 -7.45 20.69 26.16
CA ALA A 146 -8.52 20.33 25.20
C ALA A 146 -7.95 19.80 23.85
N GLU A 147 -8.31 18.56 23.52
CA GLU A 147 -8.40 17.98 22.16
C GLU A 147 -9.90 17.99 21.73
N PRO A 148 -10.34 17.62 20.50
CA PRO A 148 -9.64 17.23 19.27
C PRO A 148 -10.26 17.82 17.96
N ASP A 149 -9.71 17.38 16.81
CA ASP A 149 -10.40 17.01 15.56
C ASP A 149 -10.13 17.74 14.21
N TRP A 150 -9.58 16.92 13.30
CA TRP A 150 -9.85 16.74 11.86
C TRP A 150 -9.22 17.64 10.76
N CYS A 151 -8.26 16.99 10.09
CA CYS A 151 -8.17 16.73 8.64
C CYS A 151 -7.53 17.71 7.65
N PHE A 152 -6.39 17.24 7.11
CA PHE A 152 -6.08 17.08 5.68
C PHE A 152 -6.41 18.25 4.72
N ARG A 153 -5.37 18.88 4.18
CA ARG A 153 -4.91 18.66 2.77
C ARG A 153 -3.73 19.55 2.40
N ASN A 154 -2.79 18.91 1.69
CA ASN A 154 -1.97 19.41 0.58
C ASN A 154 -1.30 20.78 0.71
N ALA A 155 0.04 20.78 0.75
CA ALA A 155 0.83 21.09 -0.45
C ALA A 155 2.33 20.95 -0.12
N HIS A 156 3.03 20.26 -1.01
CA HIS A 156 4.42 20.57 -1.32
C HIS A 156 4.51 22.08 -1.56
N ASP A 157 5.16 22.83 -0.69
CA ASP A 157 6.09 23.87 -1.15
C ASP A 157 7.01 24.41 -0.06
N LEU A 158 8.15 24.93 -0.50
CA LEU A 158 9.17 25.69 0.26
C LEU A 158 10.20 24.90 1.08
N THR A 159 11.04 24.12 0.39
CA THR A 159 12.41 23.79 0.86
C THR A 159 13.45 24.80 0.33
N PHE A 160 13.11 26.08 0.18
CA PHE A 160 14.06 27.08 -0.30
C PHE A 160 13.92 28.42 0.44
N GLN A 161 14.10 28.41 1.77
CA GLN A 161 14.43 29.64 2.50
C GLN A 161 15.00 29.35 3.89
N ARG A 162 16.28 28.93 3.95
CA ARG A 162 17.14 29.12 5.14
C ARG A 162 18.61 29.32 4.77
N LEU A 163 18.87 30.24 3.84
CA LEU A 163 20.13 30.98 3.86
C LEU A 163 19.81 32.42 4.25
N LEU A 164 20.50 32.88 5.31
CA LEU A 164 20.64 34.27 5.76
C LEU A 164 19.49 34.86 6.59
N PHE A 165 19.49 34.54 7.89
CA PHE A 165 19.77 35.56 8.92
C PHE A 165 20.14 34.86 10.25
N VAL A 166 21.42 34.91 10.59
CA VAL A 166 21.91 34.82 11.97
C VAL A 166 22.12 36.27 12.40
N GLN A 167 21.31 36.75 13.34
CA GLN A 167 21.59 37.94 14.13
C GLN A 167 21.98 37.40 15.51
N SER A 168 23.28 37.15 15.72
CA SER A 168 24.36 38.06 16.12
C SER A 168 24.61 37.90 17.62
N ASP A 169 25.82 37.48 17.95
CA ASP A 169 26.67 38.36 18.75
C ASP A 169 28.12 38.10 18.36
N THR A 170 28.83 39.20 18.04
CA THR A 170 30.28 39.36 17.85
C THR A 170 30.72 39.74 16.40
N PHE A 171 30.68 41.07 16.16
CA PHE A 171 31.30 41.89 15.10
C PHE A 171 30.65 42.01 13.70
N PRO A 172 30.41 43.25 13.20
CA PRO A 172 29.77 43.49 11.90
C PRO A 172 30.78 43.52 10.75
N LEU A 173 30.49 42.80 9.65
CA LEU A 173 31.21 42.91 8.38
C LEU A 173 30.35 43.69 7.38
N PHE A 174 30.78 44.89 6.98
CA PHE A 174 30.11 45.71 5.98
C PHE A 174 30.62 45.35 4.57
N PHE A 175 29.73 44.96 3.66
CA PHE A 175 30.00 44.91 2.23
C PHE A 175 29.43 46.17 1.56
N VAL A 176 30.29 47.02 1.00
CA VAL A 176 29.88 48.13 0.13
C VAL A 176 29.90 47.63 -1.30
N THR A 177 28.75 47.71 -1.99
CA THR A 177 28.63 47.33 -3.41
C THR A 177 29.07 48.50 -4.30
N GLY A 178 30.08 48.27 -5.15
CA GLY A 178 30.50 49.14 -6.25
C GLY A 178 30.77 48.32 -7.53
N PRO A 179 30.77 48.95 -8.72
CA PRO A 179 30.74 48.23 -9.99
C PRO A 179 32.12 47.65 -10.37
N VAL A 180 32.05 46.41 -10.87
CA VAL A 180 32.92 45.68 -11.79
C VAL A 180 34.43 46.01 -11.78
N ASP A 181 35.20 44.96 -11.49
CA ASP A 181 36.66 44.83 -11.49
C ASP A 181 37.39 45.13 -10.18
N SER A 182 37.95 44.06 -9.60
CA SER A 182 38.78 43.98 -8.39
C SER A 182 38.04 43.88 -7.05
N LEU A 183 37.65 42.65 -6.68
CA LEU A 183 37.39 42.32 -5.28
C LEU A 183 38.75 42.06 -4.59
N MET A 184 39.37 43.11 -4.05
CA MET A 184 40.40 42.96 -3.02
C MET A 184 39.70 42.76 -1.68
N VAL A 185 39.91 41.61 -1.05
CA VAL A 185 39.58 41.43 0.36
C VAL A 185 40.74 42.00 1.18
N VAL A 186 40.59 43.22 1.70
CA VAL A 186 41.52 43.78 2.69
C VAL A 186 41.04 43.35 4.07
N LEU A 187 41.68 42.33 4.64
CA LEU A 187 41.51 41.99 6.06
C LEU A 187 42.48 42.84 6.89
N PHE A 188 41.95 43.78 7.66
CA PHE A 188 42.73 44.42 8.73
C PHE A 188 42.89 43.42 9.87
N PHE A 189 44.12 42.89 10.03
CA PHE A 189 44.50 42.10 11.21
C PHE A 189 45.10 43.03 12.28
N PRO A 190 44.78 42.84 13.58
CA PRO A 190 45.63 43.37 14.64
C PRO A 190 46.99 42.66 14.63
N GLU A 191 48.06 43.42 14.86
CA GLU A 191 49.47 43.17 14.53
C GLU A 191 50.19 41.89 15.05
N ARG A 192 49.51 40.84 15.52
CA ARG A 192 50.20 39.65 16.07
C ARG A 192 49.95 38.30 15.40
N LEU A 193 49.20 38.25 14.29
CA LEU A 193 48.93 36.99 13.57
C LEU A 193 49.44 36.94 12.13
N TYR A 194 50.19 37.95 11.68
CA TYR A 194 50.79 37.96 10.33
C TYR A 194 52.09 37.12 10.23
N PHE A 195 52.80 36.92 11.35
CA PHE A 195 54.08 36.21 11.35
C PHE A 195 53.98 34.68 11.36
N LEU A 196 52.87 34.10 11.84
CA LEU A 196 52.72 32.64 11.96
C LEU A 196 52.17 31.97 10.68
N LEU A 197 51.49 32.72 9.81
CA LEU A 197 50.90 32.18 8.57
C LEU A 197 51.85 32.21 7.36
N LYS A 198 53.00 32.89 7.46
CA LYS A 198 54.00 32.93 6.37
C LYS A 198 54.91 31.71 6.29
N GLN A 199 54.88 30.82 7.29
CA GLN A 199 55.83 29.71 7.39
C GLN A 199 55.29 28.35 6.93
N PHE A 200 54.03 28.28 6.47
CA PHE A 200 53.37 27.02 6.09
C PHE A 200 52.82 26.96 4.66
N ILE A 201 53.19 27.89 3.76
CA ILE A 201 52.80 27.81 2.34
C ILE A 201 54.04 27.75 1.46
N VAL A 202 54.73 26.61 1.52
CA VAL A 202 55.48 26.08 0.38
C VAL A 202 55.16 24.58 0.32
N CYS A 203 54.00 24.24 -0.23
CA CYS A 203 53.71 22.88 -0.67
C CYS A 203 54.13 22.75 -2.15
N PRO A 204 55.00 21.79 -2.50
CA PRO A 204 55.46 21.55 -3.86
C PRO A 204 54.47 20.62 -4.59
N LEU A 205 53.28 21.11 -4.91
CA LEU A 205 52.41 20.51 -5.94
C LEU A 205 51.56 21.62 -6.53
N GLY A 206 51.74 21.87 -7.82
CA GLY A 206 51.02 22.90 -8.57
C GLY A 206 49.53 22.55 -8.71
N ILE A 207 48.75 22.85 -7.67
CA ILE A 207 47.29 22.85 -7.74
C ILE A 207 46.86 24.27 -8.06
N ASP A 208 46.29 24.48 -9.25
CA ASP A 208 45.76 25.76 -9.70
C ASP A 208 44.43 26.07 -8.98
N PHE A 209 44.55 26.52 -7.74
CA PHE A 209 43.43 26.91 -6.88
C PHE A 209 42.54 27.98 -7.52
N LYS A 210 43.10 28.79 -8.43
CA LYS A 210 42.38 29.85 -9.13
C LYS A 210 41.54 29.25 -10.26
N GLY A 211 42.08 28.30 -11.02
CA GLY A 211 41.36 27.52 -12.02
C GLY A 211 40.20 26.73 -11.39
N GLU A 212 40.47 26.00 -10.30
CA GLU A 212 39.46 25.20 -9.59
C GLU A 212 38.32 26.06 -9.00
N ALA A 213 38.65 27.24 -8.44
CA ALA A 213 37.65 28.17 -7.95
C ALA A 213 36.76 28.76 -9.08
N ILE A 214 37.34 29.01 -10.26
CA ILE A 214 36.59 29.48 -11.43
C ILE A 214 35.66 28.38 -11.94
N THR A 215 36.13 27.14 -12.03
CA THR A 215 35.31 26.00 -12.44
C THR A 215 34.19 25.73 -11.44
N PHE A 216 34.48 25.75 -10.13
CA PHE A 216 33.47 25.61 -9.09
C PHE A 216 32.39 26.69 -9.17
N LYS A 217 32.79 27.96 -9.38
CA LYS A 217 31.86 29.07 -9.57
C LYS A 217 30.99 28.89 -10.81
N ALA A 218 31.58 28.44 -11.92
CA ALA A 218 30.85 28.18 -13.17
C ALA A 218 29.86 27.02 -13.02
N THR A 219 30.27 25.90 -12.41
CA THR A 219 29.43 24.73 -12.17
C THR A 219 28.28 25.06 -11.21
N THR A 220 28.55 25.79 -10.13
CA THR A 220 27.51 26.20 -9.17
C THR A 220 26.49 27.14 -9.83
N ALA A 221 26.94 28.09 -10.67
CA ALA A 221 26.05 28.95 -11.44
C ALA A 221 25.17 28.16 -12.43
N GLY A 222 25.73 27.14 -13.10
CA GLY A 222 24.97 26.26 -13.99
C GLY A 222 23.91 25.44 -13.26
N ILE A 223 24.24 24.89 -12.08
CA ILE A 223 23.30 24.14 -11.24
C ILE A 223 22.17 25.04 -10.75
N LEU A 224 22.49 26.25 -10.26
CA LEU A 224 21.50 27.22 -9.82
C LEU A 224 20.56 27.64 -10.94
N SER A 225 21.07 27.85 -12.16
CA SER A 225 20.24 28.15 -13.33
C SER A 225 19.30 27.00 -13.68
N THR A 226 19.78 25.76 -13.59
CA THR A 226 18.97 24.56 -13.87
C THR A 226 17.86 24.38 -12.82
N LEU A 227 18.18 24.56 -11.53
CA LEU A 227 17.20 24.52 -10.45
C LEU A 227 16.14 25.62 -10.60
N SER A 228 16.55 26.84 -10.96
CA SER A 228 15.62 27.93 -11.26
C SER A 228 14.65 27.55 -12.39
N HIS A 229 15.15 26.92 -13.46
CA HIS A 229 14.30 26.45 -14.56
C HIS A 229 13.32 25.35 -14.13
N CYS A 230 13.75 24.41 -13.28
CA CYS A 230 12.87 23.39 -12.73
C CYS A 230 11.75 24.01 -11.87
N ILE A 231 12.05 25.03 -11.07
CA ILE A 231 11.06 25.76 -10.27
C ILE A 231 10.04 26.44 -11.19
N ASP A 232 10.46 27.12 -12.26
CA ASP A 232 9.55 27.75 -13.22
C ASP A 232 8.58 26.75 -13.87
N ILE A 233 9.05 25.52 -14.16
CA ILE A 233 8.19 24.45 -14.71
C ILE A 233 7.17 23.97 -13.67
N LEU A 234 7.58 23.83 -12.40
CA LEU A 234 6.69 23.42 -11.32
C LEU A 234 5.59 24.46 -11.08
N VAL A 235 5.95 25.75 -11.05
CA VAL A 235 4.99 26.86 -10.92
C VAL A 235 3.99 26.86 -12.08
N LYS A 236 4.46 26.72 -13.33
CA LYS A 236 3.55 26.61 -14.50
C LYS A 236 2.61 25.42 -14.41
N ARG A 237 3.09 24.29 -13.88
CA ARG A 237 2.26 23.10 -13.67
C ARG A 237 1.21 23.38 -12.60
N GLU A 238 1.58 23.98 -11.47
CA GLU A 238 0.66 24.35 -10.39
C GLU A 238 -0.43 25.32 -10.88
N GLU A 239 -0.07 26.37 -11.63
CA GLU A 239 -1.05 27.29 -12.22
C GLU A 239 -2.02 26.57 -13.18
N SER A 240 -1.54 25.60 -13.95
CA SER A 240 -2.41 24.79 -14.81
C SER A 240 -3.37 23.92 -14.01
N TRP A 241 -2.94 23.39 -12.87
CA TRP A 241 -3.80 22.60 -11.98
C TRP A 241 -4.84 23.49 -11.30
N GLN A 242 -4.45 24.67 -10.82
CA GLN A 242 -5.35 25.63 -10.21
C GLN A 242 -6.46 26.05 -11.19
N ARG A 243 -6.12 26.37 -12.45
CA ARG A 243 -7.13 26.69 -13.49
C ARG A 243 -8.09 25.53 -13.79
N ARG A 244 -7.65 24.28 -13.67
CA ARG A 244 -8.53 23.10 -13.84
C ARG A 244 -9.46 22.94 -12.65
N LEU A 245 -8.95 23.15 -11.44
CA LEU A 245 -9.73 23.11 -10.21
C LEU A 245 -10.82 24.19 -10.23
N ASP A 246 -10.48 25.43 -10.60
CA ASP A 246 -11.45 26.53 -10.70
C ASP A 246 -12.57 26.23 -11.72
N LYS A 247 -12.22 25.61 -12.86
CA LYS A 247 -13.21 25.16 -13.85
C LYS A 247 -14.13 24.05 -13.34
N GLU A 248 -13.64 23.19 -12.45
CA GLU A 248 -14.42 22.12 -11.85
C GLU A 248 -15.35 22.67 -10.76
N ILE A 249 -14.86 23.58 -9.92
CA ILE A 249 -15.65 24.30 -8.92
C ILE A 249 -16.80 25.06 -9.60
N GLU A 250 -16.52 25.77 -10.70
CA GLU A 250 -17.54 26.51 -11.45
C GLU A 250 -18.56 25.59 -12.14
N ARG A 251 -18.14 24.40 -12.59
CA ARG A 251 -19.06 23.38 -13.13
C ARG A 251 -19.96 22.79 -12.04
N ARG A 252 -19.39 22.50 -10.87
CA ARG A 252 -20.14 22.03 -9.69
C ARG A 252 -21.18 23.06 -9.25
N LYS A 253 -20.78 24.33 -9.16
CA LYS A 253 -21.70 25.42 -8.78
C LYS A 253 -22.87 25.55 -9.76
N ARG A 254 -22.60 25.49 -11.07
CA ARG A 254 -23.66 25.48 -12.10
C ARG A 254 -24.61 24.29 -11.98
N ALA A 255 -24.10 23.11 -11.65
CA ALA A 255 -24.94 21.93 -11.44
C ALA A 255 -25.81 22.07 -10.17
N GLU A 256 -25.24 22.59 -9.07
CA GLU A 256 -25.97 22.85 -7.82
C GLU A 256 -27.06 23.92 -8.02
N ASP A 257 -26.79 24.98 -8.77
CA ASP A 257 -27.77 26.02 -9.09
C ASP A 257 -28.89 25.48 -10.01
N ALA A 258 -28.55 24.64 -11.00
CA ALA A 258 -29.53 23.97 -11.85
C ALA A 258 -30.44 23.02 -11.05
N TYR A 259 -29.85 22.27 -10.10
CA TYR A 259 -30.61 21.40 -9.20
C TYR A 259 -31.57 22.19 -8.31
N LYS A 260 -31.12 23.31 -7.72
CA LYS A 260 -31.98 24.19 -6.91
C LYS A 260 -33.11 24.81 -7.74
N ALA A 261 -32.84 25.20 -8.99
CA ALA A 261 -33.86 25.71 -9.89
C ALA A 261 -34.92 24.65 -10.21
N ALA A 262 -34.50 23.43 -10.55
CA ALA A 262 -35.41 22.31 -10.80
C ALA A 262 -36.26 21.97 -9.56
N LEU A 263 -35.65 21.97 -8.37
CA LEU A 263 -36.36 21.75 -7.11
C LEU A 263 -37.40 22.85 -6.81
N THR A 264 -37.13 24.08 -7.22
CA THR A 264 -38.05 25.21 -7.05
C THR A 264 -39.22 25.13 -8.02
N GLU A 265 -38.98 24.71 -9.27
CA GLU A 265 -40.04 24.43 -10.24
C GLU A 265 -40.93 23.25 -9.79
N LEU A 266 -40.34 22.21 -9.21
CA LEU A 266 -41.08 21.05 -8.68
C LEU A 266 -41.93 21.40 -7.45
N LYS A 267 -41.58 22.46 -6.71
CA LYS A 267 -42.34 22.99 -5.57
C LYS A 267 -43.47 23.95 -5.99
N LYS A 268 -43.53 24.41 -7.24
CA LYS A 268 -44.69 25.14 -7.74
C LYS A 268 -45.79 24.12 -8.04
N LYS A 269 -46.83 24.06 -7.20
CA LYS A 269 -48.04 23.27 -7.48
C LYS A 269 -48.61 23.65 -8.86
N PRO A 270 -49.10 22.69 -9.66
CA PRO A 270 -49.86 23.03 -10.85
C PRO A 270 -51.18 23.69 -10.42
N HIS A 271 -51.37 24.93 -10.85
CA HIS A 271 -52.64 25.64 -10.73
C HIS A 271 -53.65 24.96 -11.66
N TYR A 272 -54.43 24.01 -11.14
CA TYR A 272 -55.58 23.46 -11.83
C TYR A 272 -56.77 24.41 -11.59
N GLY A 273 -56.99 25.35 -12.50
CA GLY A 273 -58.15 26.23 -12.51
C GLY A 273 -59.26 25.62 -13.37
N GLY A 274 -60.38 25.23 -12.72
CA GLY A 274 -61.64 24.83 -13.35
C GLY A 274 -62.82 25.28 -12.48
N PRO A 275 -64.00 25.59 -13.04
CA PRO A 275 -64.94 26.58 -12.50
C PRO A 275 -65.92 26.09 -11.42
N ASP A 276 -65.58 25.08 -10.62
CA ASP A 276 -66.54 24.42 -9.70
C ASP A 276 -66.09 24.35 -8.21
N TYR A 277 -65.29 25.29 -7.71
CA TYR A 277 -64.94 25.36 -6.28
C TYR A 277 -65.17 26.75 -5.66
N GLU A 278 -66.42 27.22 -5.68
CA GLU A 278 -66.89 28.20 -4.70
C GLU A 278 -67.60 27.46 -3.55
N GLU A 279 -66.86 27.14 -2.48
CA GLU A 279 -67.48 26.88 -1.18
C GLU A 279 -67.28 28.12 -0.30
N GLY A 280 -68.43 28.71 0.06
CA GLY A 280 -68.55 30.01 0.71
C GLY A 280 -68.13 30.04 2.19
N PRO A 281 -68.21 31.22 2.83
CA PRO A 281 -67.76 31.40 4.19
C PRO A 281 -68.76 30.79 5.18
N ASN A 282 -68.23 30.11 6.21
CA ASN A 282 -68.90 29.52 7.38
C ASN A 282 -69.08 27.99 7.35
N SER A 283 -68.05 27.26 7.74
CA SER A 283 -68.24 26.00 8.46
C SER A 283 -67.29 25.96 9.65
N LEU A 284 -67.86 26.18 10.83
CA LEU A 284 -67.23 25.92 12.12
C LEU A 284 -67.18 24.41 12.29
N ILE A 285 -65.99 23.81 12.13
CA ILE A 285 -65.72 22.44 12.57
C ILE A 285 -66.07 22.36 14.07
N ASN A 286 -66.89 21.38 14.45
CA ASN A 286 -67.28 21.18 15.85
C ASN A 286 -66.11 20.57 16.64
N GLU A 287 -66.10 20.75 17.97
CA GLU A 287 -64.96 20.32 18.81
C GLU A 287 -64.72 18.81 18.75
N GLU A 288 -65.75 17.97 18.60
CA GLU A 288 -65.58 16.51 18.46
C GLU A 288 -64.86 16.12 17.17
N GLU A 289 -65.17 16.77 16.05
CA GLU A 289 -64.51 16.53 14.77
C GLU A 289 -63.06 17.06 14.76
N PHE A 290 -62.77 18.05 15.62
CA PHE A 290 -61.40 18.49 15.91
C PHE A 290 -60.65 17.48 16.79
N PHE A 291 -61.28 16.92 17.83
CA PHE A 291 -60.67 15.89 18.69
C PHE A 291 -60.45 14.58 17.92
N ASP A 292 -61.38 14.16 17.05
CA ASP A 292 -61.22 13.02 16.15
C ASP A 292 -60.09 13.27 15.13
N ALA A 293 -59.96 14.49 14.60
CA ALA A 293 -58.87 14.84 13.70
C ALA A 293 -57.50 14.89 14.40
N VAL A 294 -57.46 15.30 15.68
CA VAL A 294 -56.25 15.33 16.50
C VAL A 294 -55.87 13.92 16.97
N GLU A 295 -56.84 13.09 17.36
CA GLU A 295 -56.63 11.69 17.73
C GLU A 295 -56.24 10.85 16.50
N ALA A 296 -56.86 11.07 15.33
CA ALA A 296 -56.42 10.46 14.08
C ALA A 296 -55.04 10.97 13.61
N ALA A 297 -54.64 12.19 13.99
CA ALA A 297 -53.30 12.72 13.72
C ALA A 297 -52.25 12.18 14.69
N LEU A 298 -52.62 11.94 15.96
CA LEU A 298 -51.80 11.28 16.98
C LEU A 298 -51.66 9.79 16.69
N ASP A 299 -52.72 9.09 16.31
CA ASP A 299 -52.66 7.71 15.81
C ASP A 299 -51.84 7.61 14.51
N LYS A 300 -51.89 8.63 13.65
CA LYS A 300 -50.94 8.73 12.52
C LYS A 300 -49.52 8.96 12.99
N HIS A 301 -49.31 9.74 14.05
CA HIS A 301 -47.98 9.97 14.61
C HIS A 301 -47.44 8.72 15.29
N ASP A 302 -48.27 7.97 16.02
CA ASP A 302 -47.95 6.70 16.66
C ASP A 302 -47.80 5.57 15.64
N GLN A 303 -48.56 5.55 14.54
CA GLN A 303 -48.32 4.68 13.39
C GLN A 303 -47.07 5.07 12.61
N ILE A 304 -46.73 6.37 12.55
CA ILE A 304 -45.46 6.84 12.00
C ILE A 304 -44.32 6.50 12.96
N GLU A 305 -44.49 6.56 14.28
CA GLU A 305 -43.50 6.18 15.30
C GLU A 305 -43.30 4.66 15.35
N GLU A 306 -44.36 3.85 15.18
CA GLU A 306 -44.29 2.40 14.97
C GLU A 306 -43.66 2.05 13.60
N GLN A 307 -43.85 2.87 12.55
CA GLN A 307 -43.12 2.73 11.28
C GLN A 307 -41.68 3.28 11.35
N VAL A 308 -41.38 4.19 12.27
CA VAL A 308 -40.05 4.77 12.53
C VAL A 308 -39.22 3.86 13.44
N MET A 309 -39.83 2.95 14.19
CA MET A 309 -39.11 1.89 14.91
C MET A 309 -38.53 0.77 14.01
N ILE A 310 -38.82 0.77 12.70
CA ILE A 310 -38.23 -0.15 11.71
C ILE A 310 -37.15 0.56 10.86
N GLN A 311 -36.35 1.46 11.47
CA GLN A 311 -35.42 2.33 10.72
C GLN A 311 -33.92 1.98 10.66
N PRO A 312 -33.42 0.82 11.11
CA PRO A 312 -32.08 0.41 10.68
C PRO A 312 -32.05 -0.40 9.37
N LEU A 313 -33.03 -1.29 9.11
CA LEU A 313 -32.90 -2.30 8.06
C LEU A 313 -33.23 -1.81 6.63
N LEU A 314 -34.23 -0.93 6.48
CA LEU A 314 -34.72 -0.53 5.15
C LEU A 314 -33.79 0.46 4.42
N PHE A 315 -32.93 1.18 5.14
CA PHE A 315 -31.97 2.12 4.57
C PHE A 315 -30.73 1.39 3.98
N GLN A 316 -30.22 0.36 4.68
CA GLN A 316 -29.11 -0.48 4.22
C GLN A 316 -29.45 -1.27 2.95
N ILE A 317 -30.69 -1.80 2.86
CA ILE A 317 -31.15 -2.54 1.67
C ILE A 317 -31.15 -1.63 0.42
N ASN A 318 -31.47 -0.33 0.58
CA ASN A 318 -31.53 0.61 -0.53
C ASN A 318 -30.13 1.09 -0.98
N GLU A 319 -29.20 1.31 -0.03
CA GLU A 319 -27.81 1.70 -0.34
C GLU A 319 -27.06 0.60 -1.11
N HIS A 320 -27.16 -0.65 -0.64
CA HIS A 320 -26.52 -1.77 -1.33
C HIS A 320 -27.11 -2.01 -2.72
N PHE A 321 -28.42 -1.82 -2.91
CA PHE A 321 -29.06 -1.99 -4.21
C PHE A 321 -28.61 -0.95 -5.24
N CYS A 322 -28.57 0.34 -4.86
CA CYS A 322 -28.05 1.40 -5.73
C CYS A 322 -26.59 1.14 -6.12
N LYS A 323 -25.76 0.72 -5.15
CA LYS A 323 -24.35 0.43 -5.39
C LYS A 323 -24.14 -0.82 -6.26
N VAL A 324 -24.96 -1.86 -6.09
CA VAL A 324 -24.98 -3.03 -6.97
C VAL A 324 -25.22 -2.60 -8.42
N GLU A 325 -26.23 -1.77 -8.66
CA GLU A 325 -26.56 -1.34 -10.03
C GLU A 325 -25.43 -0.49 -10.63
N GLU A 326 -24.87 0.45 -9.87
CA GLU A 326 -23.71 1.25 -10.29
C GLU A 326 -22.52 0.36 -10.72
N MET A 327 -22.16 -0.62 -9.88
CA MET A 327 -21.03 -1.51 -10.15
C MET A 327 -21.28 -2.40 -11.36
N VAL A 328 -22.49 -2.94 -11.52
CA VAL A 328 -22.88 -3.76 -12.68
C VAL A 328 -22.81 -2.94 -13.96
N GLN A 329 -23.37 -1.73 -13.98
CA GLN A 329 -23.34 -0.86 -15.16
C GLN A 329 -21.91 -0.42 -15.52
N SER A 330 -21.08 -0.13 -14.52
CA SER A 330 -19.65 0.17 -14.73
C SER A 330 -18.93 -0.98 -15.43
N HIS A 331 -19.15 -2.22 -15.00
CA HIS A 331 -18.55 -3.38 -15.66
C HIS A 331 -19.05 -3.57 -17.09
N MET A 332 -20.34 -3.36 -17.36
CA MET A 332 -20.87 -3.45 -18.72
C MET A 332 -20.26 -2.41 -19.67
N ASN A 333 -20.06 -1.18 -19.20
CA ASN A 333 -19.54 -0.10 -20.04
C ASN A 333 -18.04 -0.20 -20.33
N TYR A 334 -17.25 -0.66 -19.36
CA TYR A 334 -15.78 -0.59 -19.44
C TYR A 334 -15.10 -1.96 -19.55
N SER A 335 -15.66 -3.02 -18.95
CA SER A 335 -14.96 -4.31 -18.84
C SER A 335 -15.06 -5.17 -20.10
N LEU A 336 -16.04 -4.93 -20.98
CA LEU A 336 -16.21 -5.67 -22.24
C LEU A 336 -15.38 -5.11 -23.42
N GLN A 337 -14.79 -3.92 -23.28
CA GLN A 337 -14.00 -3.27 -24.35
C GLN A 337 -12.77 -4.12 -24.73
N ASP A 338 -12.48 -4.32 -26.01
CA ASP A 338 -11.31 -5.11 -26.40
C ASP A 338 -9.99 -4.46 -25.93
N VAL A 339 -9.07 -5.27 -25.43
CA VAL A 339 -7.76 -4.84 -24.94
C VAL A 339 -6.60 -5.39 -25.79
N GLY A 340 -6.88 -6.24 -26.78
CA GLY A 340 -5.84 -6.85 -27.62
C GLY A 340 -5.00 -5.83 -28.42
N GLY A 341 -5.57 -4.66 -28.73
CA GLY A 341 -4.89 -3.57 -29.42
C GLY A 341 -4.47 -2.40 -28.52
N ASP A 342 -4.75 -2.44 -27.22
CA ASP A 342 -4.42 -1.34 -26.30
C ASP A 342 -3.00 -1.52 -25.74
N ALA A 343 -2.09 -0.61 -26.12
CA ALA A 343 -0.70 -0.62 -25.69
C ALA A 343 -0.51 -0.51 -24.16
N ASN A 344 -1.54 -0.08 -23.43
CA ASN A 344 -1.50 0.00 -21.96
C ASN A 344 -1.69 -1.37 -21.29
N TRP A 345 -2.19 -2.38 -22.02
CA TRP A 345 -2.39 -3.72 -21.50
C TRP A 345 -1.27 -4.66 -21.97
N GLN A 346 -0.66 -5.33 -21.01
CA GLN A 346 0.39 -6.31 -21.26
C GLN A 346 -0.20 -7.71 -21.24
N LEU A 347 -0.07 -8.45 -22.35
CA LEU A 347 -0.40 -9.87 -22.40
C LEU A 347 0.62 -10.66 -21.55
N VAL A 348 0.15 -11.28 -20.47
CA VAL A 348 0.98 -11.99 -19.49
C VAL A 348 1.05 -13.49 -19.79
N VAL A 349 -0.08 -14.07 -20.19
CA VAL A 349 -0.25 -15.49 -20.49
C VAL A 349 -1.25 -15.66 -21.64
N GLU A 350 -0.93 -16.56 -22.57
CA GLU A 350 -1.82 -17.02 -23.63
C GLU A 350 -1.76 -18.56 -23.68
N GLU A 351 -2.89 -19.23 -23.42
CA GLU A 351 -3.03 -20.69 -23.45
C GLU A 351 -4.31 -21.05 -24.22
N GLY A 352 -4.16 -21.45 -25.49
CA GLY A 352 -5.30 -21.75 -26.36
C GLY A 352 -6.20 -20.52 -26.52
N ASP A 353 -7.48 -20.66 -26.17
CA ASP A 353 -8.46 -19.57 -26.20
C ASP A 353 -8.40 -18.66 -24.95
N MET A 354 -7.55 -18.97 -23.96
CA MET A 354 -7.39 -18.15 -22.76
C MET A 354 -6.29 -17.11 -22.94
N LYS A 355 -6.61 -15.83 -22.71
CA LYS A 355 -5.64 -14.73 -22.72
C LYS A 355 -5.77 -13.94 -21.43
N VAL A 356 -4.65 -13.69 -20.76
CA VAL A 356 -4.60 -12.94 -19.49
C VAL A 356 -3.72 -11.72 -19.66
N TYR A 357 -4.32 -10.56 -19.45
CA TYR A 357 -3.72 -9.24 -19.57
C TYR A 357 -3.61 -8.58 -18.19
N ARG A 358 -2.57 -7.76 -17.99
CA ARG A 358 -2.50 -6.84 -16.85
C ARG A 358 -2.05 -5.46 -17.28
N ARG A 359 -2.34 -4.47 -16.46
CA ARG A 359 -1.72 -3.15 -16.51
C ARG A 359 -0.95 -2.93 -15.21
N GLU A 360 0.31 -2.53 -15.29
CA GLU A 360 1.10 -2.25 -14.08
C GLU A 360 0.70 -0.88 -13.51
N VAL A 361 0.19 -0.87 -12.28
CA VAL A 361 -0.27 0.33 -11.57
C VAL A 361 0.18 0.23 -10.12
N GLU A 362 0.89 1.25 -9.66
CA GLU A 362 1.29 1.38 -8.25
C GLU A 362 0.86 2.75 -7.72
N GLU A 363 0.13 2.76 -6.61
CA GLU A 363 -0.28 3.97 -5.90
C GLU A 363 0.31 3.94 -4.49
N ASN A 364 1.11 4.94 -4.13
CA ASN A 364 1.79 5.02 -2.83
C ASN A 364 2.61 3.75 -2.48
N GLY A 365 3.24 3.12 -3.49
CA GLY A 365 4.00 1.87 -3.33
C GLY A 365 3.13 0.62 -3.12
N ILE A 366 1.80 0.73 -3.27
CA ILE A 366 0.86 -0.38 -3.25
C ILE A 366 0.53 -0.78 -4.68
N VAL A 367 0.71 -2.07 -5.00
CA VAL A 367 0.36 -2.63 -6.31
C VAL A 367 -1.15 -2.74 -6.45
N LEU A 368 -1.70 -2.14 -7.50
CA LEU A 368 -3.13 -2.15 -7.86
C LEU A 368 -3.37 -2.74 -9.25
N ASP A 369 -2.38 -3.41 -9.82
CA ASP A 369 -2.36 -3.91 -11.21
C ASP A 369 -3.73 -4.45 -11.67
N PRO A 370 -4.48 -3.70 -12.50
CA PRO A 370 -5.73 -4.19 -13.07
C PRO A 370 -5.47 -5.42 -13.92
N LEU A 371 -6.27 -6.46 -13.70
CA LEU A 371 -6.21 -7.69 -14.48
C LEU A 371 -7.48 -7.87 -15.29
N LYS A 372 -7.28 -8.27 -16.54
CA LYS A 372 -8.36 -8.67 -17.44
C LYS A 372 -7.98 -9.96 -18.15
N ALA A 373 -8.88 -10.92 -18.18
CA ALA A 373 -8.71 -12.15 -18.91
C ALA A 373 -9.92 -12.40 -19.83
N THR A 374 -9.65 -12.96 -21.00
CA THR A 374 -10.66 -13.45 -21.91
C THR A 374 -10.48 -14.95 -22.10
N HIS A 375 -11.59 -15.68 -22.20
CA HIS A 375 -11.57 -17.11 -22.47
C HIS A 375 -12.81 -17.52 -23.26
N ALA A 376 -12.69 -18.56 -24.08
CA ALA A 376 -13.82 -19.16 -24.80
C ALA A 376 -13.92 -20.63 -24.40
N VAL A 377 -15.07 -21.03 -23.84
CA VAL A 377 -15.29 -22.36 -23.26
C VAL A 377 -16.44 -23.04 -23.98
N ARG A 378 -16.17 -24.17 -24.62
CA ARG A 378 -17.19 -24.95 -25.35
C ARG A 378 -18.04 -25.79 -24.38
N GLY A 379 -19.29 -26.05 -24.74
CA GLY A 379 -20.14 -26.99 -24.00
C GLY A 379 -20.81 -26.45 -22.75
N VAL A 380 -20.67 -25.16 -22.45
CA VAL A 380 -21.28 -24.52 -21.29
C VAL A 380 -21.92 -23.19 -21.69
N THR A 381 -22.93 -22.76 -20.95
CA THR A 381 -23.55 -21.44 -21.10
C THR A 381 -22.97 -20.43 -20.13
N GLY A 382 -23.18 -19.14 -20.39
CA GLY A 382 -22.85 -18.08 -19.45
C GLY A 382 -23.65 -18.16 -18.13
N HIS A 383 -24.88 -18.65 -18.18
CA HIS A 383 -25.69 -18.87 -16.98
C HIS A 383 -25.05 -19.95 -16.09
N GLU A 384 -24.68 -21.10 -16.65
CA GLU A 384 -24.01 -22.18 -15.92
C GLU A 384 -22.70 -21.68 -15.29
N VAL A 385 -21.86 -20.98 -16.07
CA VAL A 385 -20.59 -20.42 -15.57
C VAL A 385 -20.82 -19.46 -14.40
N CYS A 386 -21.75 -18.51 -14.54
CA CYS A 386 -22.06 -17.57 -13.47
C CYS A 386 -22.70 -18.26 -12.25
N HIS A 387 -23.54 -19.27 -12.45
CA HIS A 387 -24.15 -20.06 -11.38
C HIS A 387 -23.10 -20.76 -10.51
N TYR A 388 -22.14 -21.47 -11.12
CA TYR A 388 -21.08 -22.16 -10.37
C TYR A 388 -20.05 -21.20 -9.75
N PHE A 389 -19.86 -20.00 -10.32
CA PHE A 389 -18.97 -18.99 -9.75
C PHE A 389 -19.58 -18.30 -8.52
N TRP A 390 -20.87 -17.97 -8.59
CA TRP A 390 -21.62 -17.32 -7.51
C TRP A 390 -22.04 -18.30 -6.40
N GLY A 391 -22.42 -19.52 -6.78
CA GLY A 391 -22.92 -20.55 -5.87
C GLY A 391 -21.92 -20.90 -4.76
N THR A 392 -22.26 -20.51 -3.54
CA THR A 392 -21.39 -20.68 -2.35
C THR A 392 -21.16 -22.14 -1.97
N ALA A 393 -22.12 -23.01 -2.27
CA ALA A 393 -22.04 -24.46 -2.03
C ALA A 393 -20.92 -25.15 -2.82
N PHE A 394 -20.55 -24.61 -3.98
CA PHE A 394 -19.55 -25.20 -4.89
C PHE A 394 -18.14 -24.62 -4.69
N ARG A 395 -17.99 -23.60 -3.84
CA ARG A 395 -16.76 -22.80 -3.75
C ARG A 395 -15.53 -23.66 -3.46
N ASN A 396 -15.63 -24.59 -2.53
CA ASN A 396 -14.50 -25.43 -2.10
C ASN A 396 -14.04 -26.44 -3.15
N ASP A 397 -14.86 -26.73 -4.17
CA ASP A 397 -14.51 -27.71 -5.21
C ASP A 397 -13.45 -27.14 -6.16
N TRP A 398 -13.52 -25.84 -6.45
CA TRP A 398 -12.65 -25.18 -7.42
C TRP A 398 -11.69 -24.15 -6.82
N GLU A 399 -12.03 -23.47 -5.72
CA GLU A 399 -11.20 -22.44 -5.11
C GLU A 399 -10.02 -23.04 -4.35
N THR A 400 -8.82 -22.47 -4.53
CA THR A 400 -7.59 -23.01 -3.93
C THR A 400 -6.81 -22.00 -3.11
N THR A 401 -7.19 -20.72 -3.17
CA THR A 401 -6.50 -19.60 -2.52
C THR A 401 -7.15 -19.17 -1.21
N VAL A 402 -8.35 -19.67 -0.91
CA VAL A 402 -9.12 -19.33 0.30
C VAL A 402 -8.78 -20.30 1.44
N GLU A 403 -8.74 -19.78 2.66
CA GLU A 403 -8.52 -20.54 3.90
C GLU A 403 -9.80 -20.63 4.74
N SER A 404 -10.52 -19.53 4.93
CA SER A 404 -11.87 -19.53 5.50
C SER A 404 -12.85 -18.77 4.62
N PHE A 405 -14.10 -19.22 4.59
CA PHE A 405 -15.17 -18.66 3.78
C PHE A 405 -16.48 -18.71 4.55
N GLN A 406 -17.13 -17.56 4.72
CA GLN A 406 -18.39 -17.46 5.45
C GLN A 406 -19.35 -16.49 4.75
N VAL A 407 -20.59 -16.93 4.56
CA VAL A 407 -21.69 -16.03 4.20
C VAL A 407 -22.08 -15.24 5.45
N VAL A 408 -21.91 -13.93 5.38
CA VAL A 408 -22.19 -12.99 6.47
C VAL A 408 -23.67 -12.66 6.51
N GLU A 409 -24.23 -12.32 5.36
CA GLU A 409 -25.61 -11.87 5.21
C GLU A 409 -26.14 -12.29 3.84
N THR A 410 -27.43 -12.64 3.79
CA THR A 410 -28.14 -12.89 2.52
C THR A 410 -29.05 -11.70 2.25
N LEU A 411 -28.70 -10.88 1.26
CA LEU A 411 -29.44 -9.68 0.88
C LEU A 411 -30.66 -10.03 0.01
N SER A 412 -30.51 -11.01 -0.88
CA SER A 412 -31.57 -11.56 -1.71
C SER A 412 -31.24 -12.97 -2.20
N ASP A 413 -32.12 -13.57 -3.00
CA ASP A 413 -31.88 -14.82 -3.74
C ASP A 413 -30.69 -14.75 -4.71
N LYS A 414 -30.22 -13.54 -5.05
CA LYS A 414 -29.16 -13.28 -6.03
C LYS A 414 -28.01 -12.45 -5.48
N ALA A 415 -28.05 -12.05 -4.21
CA ALA A 415 -27.04 -11.21 -3.59
C ALA A 415 -26.73 -11.64 -2.16
N VAL A 416 -25.44 -11.84 -1.86
CA VAL A 416 -24.95 -12.24 -0.53
C VAL A 416 -23.72 -11.43 -0.15
N ILE A 417 -23.53 -11.17 1.14
CA ILE A 417 -22.29 -10.63 1.69
C ILE A 417 -21.42 -11.80 2.16
N ILE A 418 -20.16 -11.79 1.76
CA ILE A 418 -19.20 -12.85 2.06
C ILE A 418 -17.98 -12.24 2.75
N HIS A 419 -17.56 -12.88 3.83
CA HIS A 419 -16.24 -12.70 4.44
C HIS A 419 -15.38 -13.93 4.12
N GLN A 420 -14.17 -13.70 3.64
CA GLN A 420 -13.22 -14.78 3.41
C GLN A 420 -11.80 -14.37 3.75
N THR A 421 -10.98 -15.31 4.21
CA THR A 421 -9.54 -15.12 4.37
C THR A 421 -8.79 -15.88 3.27
N HIS A 422 -7.75 -15.25 2.74
CA HIS A 422 -6.88 -15.87 1.76
C HIS A 422 -5.68 -16.52 2.44
N LYS A 423 -5.17 -17.60 1.85
CA LYS A 423 -3.90 -18.20 2.24
C LYS A 423 -2.80 -17.14 2.21
N ARG A 424 -1.94 -17.16 3.23
CA ARG A 424 -0.89 -16.15 3.38
C ARG A 424 0.14 -16.22 2.24
N VAL A 425 0.39 -15.07 1.61
CA VAL A 425 1.47 -14.89 0.63
C VAL A 425 2.69 -14.27 1.34
N TRP A 426 3.68 -15.11 1.67
CA TRP A 426 4.90 -14.65 2.33
C TRP A 426 5.72 -13.72 1.40
N PRO A 427 6.33 -12.62 1.90
CA PRO A 427 6.49 -12.22 3.31
C PRO A 427 5.33 -11.39 3.88
N ALA A 428 4.32 -11.07 3.08
CA ALA A 428 3.28 -10.15 3.47
C ALA A 428 2.32 -10.77 4.50
N SER A 429 1.62 -9.92 5.27
CA SER A 429 0.58 -10.36 6.22
C SER A 429 -0.57 -11.07 5.51
N GLN A 430 -1.36 -11.84 6.24
CA GLN A 430 -2.55 -12.47 5.65
C GLN A 430 -3.57 -11.41 5.24
N ARG A 431 -4.36 -11.71 4.19
CA ARG A 431 -5.45 -10.83 3.72
C ARG A 431 -6.80 -11.45 3.99
N ASP A 432 -7.72 -10.64 4.49
CA ASP A 432 -9.15 -10.93 4.46
C ASP A 432 -9.85 -10.00 3.48
N VAL A 433 -11.02 -10.43 2.98
CA VAL A 433 -11.86 -9.62 2.09
C VAL A 433 -13.30 -9.78 2.55
N LEU A 434 -14.00 -8.65 2.62
CA LEU A 434 -15.43 -8.56 2.85
C LEU A 434 -16.05 -7.93 1.60
N TYR A 435 -17.01 -8.62 0.98
CA TYR A 435 -17.57 -8.18 -0.30
C TYR A 435 -19.02 -8.64 -0.52
N VAL A 436 -19.78 -7.85 -1.27
CA VAL A 436 -21.07 -8.27 -1.85
C VAL A 436 -20.78 -9.10 -3.10
N SER A 437 -21.42 -10.25 -3.21
CA SER A 437 -21.43 -11.11 -4.40
C SER A 437 -22.84 -11.14 -4.99
N VAL A 438 -23.00 -10.64 -6.20
CA VAL A 438 -24.30 -10.54 -6.88
C VAL A 438 -24.26 -11.20 -8.25
N ILE A 439 -25.29 -11.97 -8.59
CA ILE A 439 -25.51 -12.54 -9.91
C ILE A 439 -26.65 -11.80 -10.64
N ARG A 440 -26.44 -11.42 -11.90
CA ARG A 440 -27.41 -10.71 -12.75
C ARG A 440 -27.42 -11.28 -14.16
N LYS A 441 -28.62 -11.30 -14.75
CA LYS A 441 -28.81 -11.43 -16.19
C LYS A 441 -29.13 -10.05 -16.76
N ILE A 442 -28.41 -9.66 -17.79
CA ILE A 442 -28.56 -8.38 -18.48
C ILE A 442 -29.03 -8.71 -19.89
N LEU A 443 -30.24 -8.25 -20.19
CA LEU A 443 -30.84 -8.44 -21.50
C LEU A 443 -30.20 -7.48 -22.50
N SER A 444 -29.90 -7.99 -23.69
CA SER A 444 -29.45 -7.13 -24.77
C SER A 444 -30.59 -6.22 -25.25
N THR A 445 -30.28 -4.96 -25.57
CA THR A 445 -31.21 -4.03 -26.22
C THR A 445 -31.28 -4.25 -27.73
N ASN A 446 -30.32 -4.97 -28.30
CA ASN A 446 -30.22 -5.30 -29.72
C ASN A 446 -30.43 -6.81 -29.89
N GLU A 447 -31.38 -7.22 -30.73
CA GLU A 447 -31.69 -8.64 -30.98
C GLU A 447 -30.49 -9.43 -31.54
N ASN A 448 -29.49 -8.74 -32.10
CA ASN A 448 -28.28 -9.37 -32.65
C ASN A 448 -27.21 -9.66 -31.60
N ASP A 449 -27.29 -9.03 -30.42
CA ASP A 449 -26.28 -9.18 -29.37
C ASP A 449 -26.79 -10.17 -28.30
N PRO A 450 -25.95 -11.09 -27.81
CA PRO A 450 -26.37 -12.10 -26.84
C PRO A 450 -26.64 -11.47 -25.46
N ASP A 451 -27.60 -12.04 -24.75
CA ASP A 451 -27.79 -11.78 -23.32
C ASP A 451 -26.49 -12.03 -22.55
N THR A 452 -26.25 -11.21 -21.53
CA THR A 452 -25.03 -11.27 -20.72
C THR A 452 -25.36 -11.71 -19.30
N TRP A 453 -24.69 -12.76 -18.85
CA TRP A 453 -24.69 -13.16 -17.45
C TRP A 453 -23.47 -12.58 -16.76
N LEU A 454 -23.66 -12.03 -15.55
CA LEU A 454 -22.61 -11.35 -14.82
C LEU A 454 -22.67 -11.70 -13.34
N VAL A 455 -21.51 -11.97 -12.76
CA VAL A 455 -21.30 -12.01 -11.31
C VAL A 455 -20.35 -10.91 -10.92
N CYS A 456 -20.76 -10.03 -10.00
CA CYS A 456 -19.94 -8.94 -9.48
C CYS A 456 -19.62 -9.18 -8.01
N ASN A 457 -18.34 -9.12 -7.66
CA ASN A 457 -17.82 -9.23 -6.31
C ASN A 457 -17.07 -7.93 -5.97
N PHE A 458 -17.66 -7.08 -5.14
CA PHE A 458 -17.06 -5.80 -4.78
C PHE A 458 -17.09 -5.56 -3.27
N SER A 459 -16.01 -4.97 -2.75
CA SER A 459 -15.87 -4.78 -1.31
C SER A 459 -16.87 -3.79 -0.74
N VAL A 460 -17.40 -4.15 0.44
CA VAL A 460 -18.29 -3.32 1.25
C VAL A 460 -17.81 -3.33 2.70
N ASP A 461 -18.29 -2.37 3.47
CA ASP A 461 -18.12 -2.34 4.92
C ASP A 461 -19.35 -2.98 5.57
N HIS A 462 -19.17 -3.64 6.72
CA HIS A 462 -20.24 -4.27 7.50
C HIS A 462 -19.84 -4.26 8.98
N ASP A 463 -20.72 -3.75 9.84
CA ASP A 463 -20.40 -3.47 11.25
C ASP A 463 -20.01 -4.73 12.05
N GLY A 464 -20.59 -5.88 11.70
CA GLY A 464 -20.23 -7.18 12.30
C GLY A 464 -18.84 -7.72 11.94
N TYR A 465 -18.14 -7.13 10.95
CA TYR A 465 -16.85 -7.62 10.45
C TYR A 465 -15.80 -6.48 10.29
N PRO A 466 -15.47 -5.77 11.38
CA PRO A 466 -14.47 -4.71 11.33
C PRO A 466 -13.07 -5.27 10.98
N PRO A 467 -12.15 -4.45 10.46
CA PRO A 467 -10.76 -4.87 10.22
C PRO A 467 -10.12 -5.41 11.51
N SER A 468 -9.52 -6.60 11.43
CA SER A 468 -8.89 -7.25 12.58
C SER A 468 -7.37 -7.08 12.57
N ALA A 469 -6.71 -7.16 13.73
CA ALA A 469 -5.24 -7.14 13.79
C ALA A 469 -4.56 -8.37 13.15
N ARG A 470 -5.33 -9.45 12.88
CA ARG A 470 -4.81 -10.72 12.35
C ARG A 470 -4.61 -10.69 10.83
N CYS A 471 -5.44 -9.94 10.11
CA CYS A 471 -5.45 -9.86 8.66
C CYS A 471 -5.53 -8.41 8.19
N ILE A 472 -4.84 -8.09 7.09
CA ILE A 472 -5.00 -6.82 6.41
C ILE A 472 -6.21 -6.91 5.47
N ARG A 473 -7.16 -5.99 5.59
CA ARG A 473 -8.37 -5.94 4.74
C ARG A 473 -8.00 -5.52 3.32
N ALA A 474 -8.07 -6.45 2.38
CA ALA A 474 -7.99 -6.14 0.96
C ALA A 474 -9.36 -5.65 0.44
N LYS A 475 -9.32 -4.80 -0.57
CA LYS A 475 -10.52 -4.34 -1.30
C LYS A 475 -10.48 -4.92 -2.71
N ILE A 476 -11.60 -5.48 -3.14
CA ILE A 476 -11.73 -6.08 -4.47
C ILE A 476 -12.85 -5.41 -5.25
N ASN A 477 -12.69 -5.41 -6.57
CA ASN A 477 -13.75 -5.25 -7.53
C ASN A 477 -13.50 -6.23 -8.68
N VAL A 478 -14.26 -7.32 -8.68
CA VAL A 478 -14.08 -8.47 -9.58
C VAL A 478 -15.39 -8.73 -10.30
N ALA A 479 -15.33 -8.96 -11.61
CA ALA A 479 -16.49 -9.39 -12.38
C ALA A 479 -16.18 -10.59 -13.28
N MET A 480 -17.09 -11.55 -13.29
CA MET A 480 -17.15 -12.64 -14.25
C MET A 480 -18.31 -12.35 -15.21
N ILE A 481 -18.00 -12.02 -16.46
CA ILE A 481 -18.97 -11.59 -17.47
C ILE A 481 -19.00 -12.62 -18.58
N CYS A 482 -20.16 -13.17 -18.88
CA CYS A 482 -20.33 -14.31 -19.78
C CYS A 482 -21.38 -14.03 -20.85
N GLN A 483 -21.03 -14.31 -22.10
CA GLN A 483 -21.94 -14.25 -23.25
C GLN A 483 -21.98 -15.62 -23.92
N THR A 484 -23.18 -16.18 -24.06
CA THR A 484 -23.38 -17.49 -24.71
C THR A 484 -23.57 -17.28 -26.21
N LEU A 485 -22.70 -17.89 -27.01
CA LEU A 485 -22.87 -17.99 -28.46
C LEU A 485 -23.41 -19.38 -28.80
N ILE A 486 -24.50 -19.40 -29.54
CA ILE A 486 -25.16 -20.62 -29.99
C ILE A 486 -24.97 -20.70 -31.50
N SER A 487 -24.44 -21.82 -31.98
CA SER A 487 -24.40 -22.16 -33.40
C SER A 487 -25.60 -23.06 -33.72
N PRO A 488 -26.70 -22.53 -34.29
CA PRO A 488 -27.93 -23.30 -34.47
C PRO A 488 -27.65 -24.56 -35.30
N PRO A 489 -28.12 -25.76 -34.88
CA PRO A 489 -27.95 -26.96 -35.66
C PRO A 489 -28.77 -26.91 -36.96
N GLU A 490 -28.37 -27.68 -37.97
CA GLU A 490 -29.12 -27.76 -39.23
C GLU A 490 -30.49 -28.43 -39.03
N GLY A 491 -31.55 -27.72 -39.41
CA GLY A 491 -32.93 -28.18 -39.32
C GLY A 491 -33.54 -27.97 -37.93
N ASP A 492 -34.55 -28.77 -37.60
CA ASP A 492 -35.33 -28.66 -36.34
C ASP A 492 -34.75 -29.53 -35.22
N LYS A 493 -33.41 -29.56 -35.11
CA LYS A 493 -32.69 -30.37 -34.10
C LYS A 493 -32.54 -29.56 -32.81
N GLU A 494 -32.60 -30.25 -31.67
CA GLU A 494 -32.31 -29.63 -30.38
C GLU A 494 -30.86 -29.16 -30.29
N ILE A 495 -30.64 -28.05 -29.58
CA ILE A 495 -29.31 -27.49 -29.33
C ILE A 495 -28.55 -28.44 -28.40
N THR A 496 -27.38 -28.90 -28.83
CA THR A 496 -26.50 -29.75 -28.01
C THR A 496 -25.34 -28.94 -27.41
N ARG A 497 -24.62 -29.52 -26.46
CA ARG A 497 -23.42 -28.87 -25.87
C ARG A 497 -22.32 -28.59 -26.92
N ASP A 498 -22.27 -29.34 -28.00
CA ASP A 498 -21.31 -29.09 -29.09
C ASP A 498 -21.61 -27.80 -29.86
N ASN A 499 -22.86 -27.32 -29.78
CA ASN A 499 -23.33 -26.11 -30.46
C ASN A 499 -23.15 -24.83 -29.64
N ILE A 500 -22.71 -24.92 -28.39
CA ILE A 500 -22.63 -23.77 -27.49
C ILE A 500 -21.17 -23.40 -27.14
N LEU A 501 -20.91 -22.10 -27.11
CA LEU A 501 -19.63 -21.52 -26.73
C LEU A 501 -19.87 -20.34 -25.77
N CYS A 502 -19.35 -20.43 -24.55
CA CYS A 502 -19.37 -19.32 -23.61
C CYS A 502 -18.11 -18.46 -23.79
N LYS A 503 -18.30 -17.19 -24.17
CA LYS A 503 -17.25 -16.16 -24.10
C LYS A 503 -17.22 -15.57 -22.71
N ILE A 504 -16.09 -15.69 -22.04
CA ILE A 504 -15.85 -15.21 -20.68
C ILE A 504 -14.93 -14.00 -20.75
N THR A 505 -15.33 -12.93 -20.06
CA THR A 505 -14.45 -11.81 -19.71
C THR A 505 -14.39 -11.73 -18.18
N TYR A 506 -13.21 -11.98 -17.64
CA TYR A 506 -12.94 -11.90 -16.21
C TYR A 506 -12.09 -10.68 -15.92
N VAL A 507 -12.54 -9.82 -15.00
CA VAL A 507 -11.76 -8.66 -14.55
C VAL A 507 -11.56 -8.71 -13.05
N ALA A 508 -10.37 -8.35 -12.59
CA ALA A 508 -10.03 -8.28 -11.18
C ALA A 508 -9.19 -7.04 -10.89
N ASN A 509 -9.76 -6.13 -10.12
CA ASN A 509 -9.07 -5.00 -9.53
C ASN A 509 -8.94 -5.27 -8.03
N VAL A 510 -7.70 -5.50 -7.57
CA VAL A 510 -7.43 -5.89 -6.18
C VAL A 510 -6.50 -4.87 -5.56
N ASN A 511 -6.98 -4.22 -4.50
CA ASN A 511 -6.17 -3.43 -3.60
C ASN A 511 -5.80 -4.31 -2.39
N PRO A 512 -4.51 -4.62 -2.16
CA PRO A 512 -4.08 -5.50 -1.07
C PRO A 512 -4.22 -4.87 0.33
N GLY A 513 -4.69 -3.63 0.43
CA GLY A 513 -5.03 -2.92 1.68
C GLY A 513 -3.83 -2.38 2.47
N GLY A 514 -2.62 -2.77 2.08
CA GLY A 514 -1.39 -2.41 2.77
C GLY A 514 -0.18 -3.04 2.10
N TRP A 515 0.99 -2.86 2.71
CA TRP A 515 2.28 -3.23 2.12
C TRP A 515 2.35 -4.71 1.71
N ALA A 516 2.81 -4.93 0.47
CA ALA A 516 3.18 -6.24 -0.06
C ALA A 516 4.24 -6.05 -1.16
N PRO A 517 5.27 -6.92 -1.25
CA PRO A 517 6.30 -6.76 -2.27
C PRO A 517 5.73 -6.93 -3.68
N ALA A 518 5.95 -5.93 -4.54
CA ALA A 518 5.38 -5.91 -5.88
C ALA A 518 5.79 -7.12 -6.73
N SER A 519 7.07 -7.50 -6.67
CA SER A 519 7.59 -8.67 -7.38
C SER A 519 6.90 -9.97 -6.96
N VAL A 520 6.61 -10.12 -5.67
CA VAL A 520 5.91 -11.30 -5.14
C VAL A 520 4.45 -11.31 -5.58
N LEU A 521 3.74 -10.19 -5.43
CA LEU A 521 2.34 -10.09 -5.86
C LEU A 521 2.19 -10.36 -7.37
N ARG A 522 3.05 -9.75 -8.18
CA ARG A 522 3.02 -9.94 -9.65
C ARG A 522 3.33 -11.38 -10.05
N ALA A 523 4.27 -12.04 -9.37
CA ALA A 523 4.58 -13.45 -9.63
C ALA A 523 3.44 -14.38 -9.23
N VAL A 524 2.80 -14.13 -8.08
CA VAL A 524 1.64 -14.89 -7.62
C VAL A 524 0.45 -14.67 -8.57
N ALA A 525 0.12 -13.44 -8.91
CA ALA A 525 -0.96 -13.12 -9.85
C ALA A 525 -0.73 -13.79 -11.22
N LYS A 526 0.47 -13.68 -11.77
CA LYS A 526 0.83 -14.32 -13.06
C LYS A 526 0.61 -15.84 -13.04
N ARG A 527 0.75 -16.49 -11.89
CA ARG A 527 0.55 -17.93 -11.73
C ARG A 527 -0.89 -18.32 -11.40
N GLU A 528 -1.50 -17.65 -10.43
CA GLU A 528 -2.77 -18.09 -9.85
C GLU A 528 -3.98 -17.75 -10.73
N TYR A 529 -4.00 -16.61 -11.43
CA TYR A 529 -5.17 -16.25 -12.26
C TYR A 529 -5.41 -17.20 -13.45
N PRO A 530 -4.40 -17.53 -14.28
CA PRO A 530 -4.58 -18.53 -15.34
C PRO A 530 -4.94 -19.90 -14.78
N LYS A 531 -4.33 -20.30 -13.65
CA LYS A 531 -4.61 -21.56 -12.97
C LYS A 531 -6.05 -21.62 -12.46
N PHE A 532 -6.55 -20.53 -11.87
CA PHE A 532 -7.93 -20.37 -11.44
C PHE A 532 -8.88 -20.53 -12.61
N LEU A 533 -8.71 -19.72 -13.67
CA LEU A 533 -9.60 -19.75 -14.84
C LEU A 533 -9.68 -21.14 -15.44
N LYS A 534 -8.54 -21.78 -15.68
CA LYS A 534 -8.46 -23.14 -16.23
C LYS A 534 -9.14 -24.18 -15.34
N ARG A 535 -8.86 -24.16 -14.03
CA ARG A 535 -9.46 -25.10 -13.08
C ARG A 535 -10.96 -24.91 -12.98
N PHE A 536 -11.40 -23.65 -12.87
CA PHE A 536 -12.80 -23.30 -12.71
C PHE A 536 -13.61 -23.65 -13.96
N THR A 537 -13.16 -23.27 -15.16
CA THR A 537 -13.90 -23.57 -16.39
C THR A 537 -13.96 -25.07 -16.67
N SER A 538 -12.87 -25.81 -16.40
CA SER A 538 -12.86 -27.28 -16.51
C SER A 538 -13.85 -27.92 -15.52
N TYR A 539 -13.91 -27.40 -14.28
CA TYR A 539 -14.86 -27.86 -13.27
C TYR A 539 -16.31 -27.66 -13.73
N VAL A 540 -16.65 -26.50 -14.32
CA VAL A 540 -18.00 -26.25 -14.85
C VAL A 540 -18.33 -27.23 -15.98
N GLN A 541 -17.42 -27.45 -16.93
CA GLN A 541 -17.61 -28.42 -18.02
C GLN A 541 -17.84 -29.84 -17.49
N GLU A 542 -17.07 -30.27 -16.49
CA GLU A 542 -17.22 -31.59 -15.87
C GLU A 542 -18.61 -31.74 -15.24
N LYS A 543 -19.03 -30.75 -14.45
CA LYS A 543 -20.32 -30.78 -13.74
C LYS A 543 -21.53 -30.69 -14.65
N THR A 544 -21.44 -30.01 -15.78
CA THR A 544 -22.59 -29.84 -16.69
C THR A 544 -22.62 -30.87 -17.82
N SER A 545 -21.53 -31.61 -18.08
CA SER A 545 -21.40 -32.53 -19.22
C SER A 545 -22.59 -33.47 -19.45
N CYS A 546 -23.24 -33.93 -18.38
CA CYS A 546 -24.37 -34.87 -18.41
C CYS A 546 -25.71 -34.26 -17.97
N GLU A 547 -25.74 -32.96 -17.68
CA GLU A 547 -26.92 -32.23 -17.22
C GLU A 547 -27.64 -31.55 -18.39
N ALA A 548 -28.94 -31.28 -18.22
CA ALA A 548 -29.70 -30.47 -19.18
C ALA A 548 -29.09 -29.06 -19.28
N ILE A 549 -29.12 -28.46 -20.49
CA ILE A 549 -28.53 -27.14 -20.73
C ILE A 549 -29.37 -26.07 -20.05
N LEU A 550 -28.72 -25.29 -19.18
CA LEU A 550 -29.33 -24.12 -18.53
C LEU A 550 -28.93 -22.84 -19.28
N PHE A 551 -29.86 -22.21 -20.01
CA PHE A 551 -29.60 -20.99 -20.80
C PHE A 551 -29.62 -19.69 -19.98
#